data_AF-A0A3M1NFC5-F1
#
_entry.id   AF-A0A3M1NFC5-F1
#
_cell.length_a   1.000
_cell.length_b   1.000
_cell.length_c   1.000
_cell.angle_alpha   90.00
_cell.angle_beta   90.00
_cell.angle_gamma   90.00
#
_symmetry.space_group_name_H-M   'P 1'
#
loop_
_entity.id
_entity.type
_entity.pdbx_description
1 polymer ?
#
loop_
_entity_poly.entity_id
_entity_poly.type
_entity_poly.pdbx_seq_one_letter_code
_entity_poly.pdbx_strand_id
1 'polypeptide(L)'
;MIELPVIDAAASHEEKTRPRFWRSFSHLHRDPEFERIAANEFMPGASEPPSGASRRQFLQLMGASIALAGLTGCRRPVQHIMPFARKPEEMIPGIPMQYATGMPFRGVLRPLLVESHDGRPTKIEGNPE
;
A
#
# COMPACT_ATOMS: atom_id res chain seq x y z
N MET A 1 -15.27 50.95 -8.40
CA MET A 1 -16.04 50.63 -7.18
C MET A 1 -17.47 51.03 -7.48
N ILE A 2 -18.26 50.08 -7.99
CA ILE A 2 -19.67 50.29 -8.35
C ILE A 2 -20.46 49.67 -7.20
N GLU A 3 -21.08 50.52 -6.39
CA GLU A 3 -22.05 50.07 -5.40
C GLU A 3 -23.35 49.74 -6.15
N LEU A 4 -23.75 48.47 -6.09
CA LEU A 4 -25.05 48.04 -6.57
C LEU A 4 -26.08 48.32 -5.47
N PRO A 5 -27.21 48.97 -5.80
CA PRO A 5 -28.27 49.20 -4.82
C PRO A 5 -28.83 47.85 -4.38
N VAL A 6 -28.70 47.56 -3.09
CA VAL A 6 -29.36 46.45 -2.41
C VAL A 6 -30.86 46.69 -2.55
N ILE A 7 -31.51 45.87 -3.37
CA ILE A 7 -32.96 45.88 -3.51
C ILE A 7 -33.53 45.49 -2.16
N ASP A 8 -34.12 46.45 -1.47
CA ASP A 8 -34.89 46.26 -0.25
C ASP A 8 -36.01 45.27 -0.59
N ALA A 9 -35.97 44.06 -0.02
CA ALA A 9 -36.93 42.98 -0.27
C ALA A 9 -38.32 43.27 0.36
N ALA A 10 -38.63 44.55 0.59
CA ALA A 10 -39.93 45.09 0.95
C ALA A 10 -40.71 45.63 -0.27
N ALA A 11 -40.23 45.38 -1.50
CA ALA A 11 -41.12 45.36 -2.66
C ALA A 11 -42.05 44.16 -2.51
N SER A 12 -43.27 44.43 -2.05
CA SER A 12 -44.39 43.51 -2.07
C SER A 12 -44.60 43.02 -3.50
N HIS A 13 -43.98 41.88 -3.82
CA HIS A 13 -44.50 41.01 -4.85
C HIS A 13 -45.87 40.60 -4.36
N GLU A 14 -46.88 41.29 -4.88
CA GLU A 14 -48.27 40.87 -4.87
C GLU A 14 -48.27 39.36 -5.12
N GLU A 15 -48.49 38.58 -4.04
CA GLU A 15 -48.36 37.14 -4.06
C GLU A 15 -49.59 36.62 -4.80
N LYS A 16 -49.55 36.74 -6.14
CA LYS A 16 -50.42 35.98 -7.03
C LYS A 16 -50.30 34.56 -6.54
N THR A 17 -51.38 34.05 -5.97
CA THR A 17 -51.46 32.75 -5.33
C THR A 17 -50.91 31.73 -6.32
N ARG A 18 -49.63 31.35 -6.15
CA ARG A 18 -49.01 30.42 -7.08
C ARG A 18 -49.79 29.12 -6.94
N PRO A 19 -50.24 28.51 -8.03
CA PRO A 19 -50.94 27.23 -7.93
C PRO A 19 -50.06 26.26 -7.13
N ARG A 20 -50.62 25.72 -6.05
CA ARG A 20 -49.93 24.74 -5.21
C ARG A 20 -49.89 23.43 -5.99
N PHE A 21 -48.76 23.17 -6.65
CA PHE A 21 -48.56 21.95 -7.39
C PHE A 21 -48.28 20.79 -6.43
N TRP A 22 -49.10 19.75 -6.52
CA TRP A 22 -48.91 18.50 -5.82
C TRP A 22 -48.13 17.53 -6.70
N ARG A 23 -47.23 16.77 -6.08
CA ARG A 23 -46.36 15.80 -6.78
C ARG A 23 -47.03 14.43 -6.98
N SER A 24 -47.92 14.06 -6.08
CA SER A 24 -48.65 12.78 -6.09
C SER A 24 -49.98 12.90 -5.33
N PHE A 25 -50.88 11.93 -5.54
CA PHE A 25 -52.18 11.88 -4.85
C PHE A 25 -52.03 11.76 -3.32
N SER A 26 -51.04 10.99 -2.86
CA SER A 26 -50.72 10.85 -1.43
C SER A 26 -50.21 12.15 -0.81
N HIS A 27 -49.44 12.95 -1.57
CA HIS A 27 -49.03 14.30 -1.14
C HIS A 27 -50.23 15.24 -1.01
N LEU A 28 -51.21 15.16 -1.92
CA LEU A 28 -52.43 15.96 -1.84
C LEU A 28 -53.26 15.64 -0.58
N HIS A 29 -53.32 14.37 -0.20
CA HIS A 29 -54.08 13.89 0.95
C HIS A 29 -53.33 14.00 2.29
N ARG A 30 -52.07 14.50 2.27
CA ARG A 30 -51.21 14.58 3.46
C ARG A 30 -51.13 13.25 4.21
N ASP A 31 -50.93 12.18 3.46
CA ASP A 31 -50.78 10.85 4.03
C ASP A 31 -49.55 10.82 4.97
N PRO A 32 -49.71 10.42 6.25
CA PRO A 32 -48.60 10.37 7.20
C PRO A 32 -47.45 9.46 6.76
N GLU A 33 -47.71 8.43 5.96
CA GLU A 33 -46.64 7.56 5.45
C GLU A 33 -45.77 8.29 4.41
N PHE A 34 -46.40 9.06 3.53
CA PHE A 34 -45.74 9.85 2.51
C PHE A 34 -44.87 10.96 3.13
N GLU A 35 -45.38 11.67 4.14
CA GLU A 35 -44.61 12.69 4.87
C GLU A 35 -43.36 12.11 5.53
N ARG A 36 -43.47 10.90 6.12
CA ARG A 36 -42.34 10.21 6.73
C ARG A 36 -41.26 9.83 5.72
N ILE A 37 -41.64 9.41 4.51
CA ILE A 37 -40.71 9.08 3.43
C ILE A 37 -40.10 10.36 2.85
N ALA A 38 -40.92 11.40 2.63
CA ALA A 38 -40.48 12.68 2.07
C ALA A 38 -39.53 13.45 3.01
N ALA A 39 -39.63 13.24 4.32
CA ALA A 39 -38.70 13.80 5.31
C ALA A 39 -37.30 13.18 5.25
N ASN A 40 -37.17 11.98 4.70
CA ASN A 40 -35.88 11.30 4.54
C ASN A 40 -35.33 11.51 3.13
N GLU A 41 -34.05 11.85 3.01
CA GLU A 41 -33.40 12.08 1.72
C GLU A 41 -33.25 10.78 0.90
N PHE A 42 -33.12 9.64 1.58
CA PHE A 42 -32.93 8.32 0.97
C PHE A 42 -34.02 7.34 1.43
N MET A 43 -34.44 6.45 0.52
CA MET A 43 -35.35 5.36 0.87
C MET A 43 -34.69 4.41 1.90
N PRO A 44 -35.47 3.77 2.79
CA PRO A 44 -34.96 2.73 3.67
C PRO A 44 -34.20 1.65 2.88
N GLY A 45 -32.99 1.31 3.32
CA GLY A 45 -32.11 0.37 2.62
C GLY A 45 -31.22 0.95 1.51
N ALA A 46 -31.38 2.23 1.10
CA ALA A 46 -30.52 2.84 0.09
C ALA A 46 -29.19 3.37 0.66
N SER A 47 -29.19 3.81 1.92
CA SER A 47 -27.98 4.30 2.63
C SER A 47 -27.48 3.33 3.70
N GLU A 48 -28.29 2.33 4.04
CA GLU A 48 -27.95 1.34 5.05
C GLU A 48 -27.07 0.26 4.41
N PRO A 49 -25.91 -0.07 5.01
CA PRO A 49 -25.14 -1.22 4.55
C PRO A 49 -26.01 -2.49 4.66
N PRO A 50 -25.82 -3.48 3.78
CA PRO A 50 -26.63 -4.71 3.77
C PRO A 50 -26.70 -5.27 5.19
N SER A 51 -27.93 -5.42 5.70
CA SER A 51 -28.20 -5.80 7.08
C SER A 51 -27.50 -7.12 7.41
N GLY A 52 -26.48 -7.07 8.28
CA GLY A 52 -25.83 -8.26 8.81
C GLY A 52 -24.34 -8.13 9.11
N ALA A 53 -23.60 -7.24 8.43
CA ALA A 53 -22.17 -7.08 8.66
C ALA A 53 -21.78 -5.62 8.90
N SER A 54 -21.48 -5.30 10.16
CA SER A 54 -20.89 -4.00 10.49
C SER A 54 -19.48 -3.88 9.88
N ARG A 55 -19.03 -2.66 9.54
CA ARG A 55 -17.64 -2.38 9.11
C ARG A 55 -16.60 -2.97 10.07
N ARG A 56 -16.90 -2.98 11.38
CA ARG A 56 -16.06 -3.57 12.42
C ARG A 56 -15.93 -5.08 12.25
N GLN A 57 -17.04 -5.77 11.99
CA GLN A 57 -17.07 -7.22 11.82
C GLN A 57 -16.31 -7.66 10.57
N PHE A 58 -16.41 -6.88 9.49
CA PHE A 58 -15.59 -7.09 8.29
C PHE A 58 -14.09 -7.00 8.58
N LEU A 59 -13.66 -5.92 9.27
CA LEU A 59 -12.25 -5.74 9.64
C LEU A 59 -11.75 -6.81 10.62
N GLN A 60 -12.61 -7.28 11.53
CA GLN A 60 -12.29 -8.39 12.44
C GLN A 60 -12.06 -9.69 11.68
N LEU A 61 -12.92 -10.03 10.72
CA LEU A 61 -12.76 -11.25 9.90
C LEU A 61 -11.52 -11.18 9.00
N MET A 62 -11.28 -10.04 8.34
CA MET A 62 -10.05 -9.83 7.58
C MET A 62 -8.80 -9.95 8.46
N GLY A 63 -8.77 -9.30 9.63
CA GLY A 63 -7.65 -9.36 10.56
C GLY A 63 -7.38 -10.77 11.07
N ALA A 64 -8.42 -11.52 11.43
CA ALA A 64 -8.30 -12.92 11.83
C ALA A 64 -7.73 -13.80 10.71
N SER A 65 -8.15 -13.56 9.47
CA SER A 65 -7.68 -14.31 8.29
C SER A 65 -6.19 -14.07 8.03
N ILE A 66 -5.75 -12.81 8.11
CA ILE A 66 -4.34 -12.44 7.94
C ILE A 66 -3.48 -13.01 9.08
N ALA A 67 -3.97 -12.95 10.33
CA ALA A 67 -3.25 -13.49 11.48
C ALA A 67 -3.02 -15.01 11.34
N LEU A 68 -4.05 -15.78 10.93
CA LEU A 68 -3.92 -17.22 10.71
C LEU A 68 -2.94 -17.55 9.58
N ALA A 69 -2.99 -16.82 8.46
CA ALA A 69 -2.06 -17.00 7.35
C ALA A 69 -0.61 -16.58 7.70
N GLY A 70 -0.44 -15.58 8.56
CA GLY A 70 0.87 -15.06 8.97
C GLY A 70 1.68 -16.03 9.86
N LEU A 71 1.03 -16.95 10.56
CA LEU A 71 1.70 -17.90 11.46
C LEU A 71 2.62 -18.89 10.73
N THR A 72 2.41 -19.14 9.43
CA THR A 72 3.26 -20.03 8.63
C THR A 72 4.52 -19.34 8.09
N GLY A 73 4.63 -18.01 8.19
CA GLY A 73 5.74 -17.23 7.63
C GLY A 73 7.03 -17.24 8.45
N CYS A 74 6.97 -17.61 9.74
CA CYS A 74 8.11 -17.51 10.66
C CYS A 74 9.05 -18.73 10.65
N ARG A 75 9.25 -19.41 9.50
CA ARG A 75 10.19 -20.53 9.40
C ARG A 75 11.49 -20.09 8.71
N ARG A 76 12.59 -20.10 9.46
CA ARG A 76 13.93 -19.90 8.91
C ARG A 76 14.22 -21.00 7.88
N PRO A 77 14.67 -20.68 6.65
CA PRO A 77 15.07 -21.70 5.70
C PRO A 77 16.27 -22.49 6.26
N VAL A 78 16.26 -23.81 6.03
CA VAL A 78 17.39 -24.67 6.36
C VAL A 78 18.51 -24.37 5.36
N GLN A 79 19.60 -23.79 5.84
CA GLN A 79 20.80 -23.58 5.03
C GLN A 79 21.74 -24.78 5.19
N HIS A 80 22.20 -25.32 4.06
CA HIS A 80 23.13 -26.43 4.03
C HIS A 80 24.54 -25.89 3.83
N ILE A 81 25.48 -26.33 4.67
CA ILE A 81 26.90 -25.97 4.57
C ILE A 81 27.61 -27.15 3.92
N MET A 82 28.17 -26.95 2.72
CA MET A 82 28.90 -27.98 1.99
C MET A 82 30.41 -27.86 2.24
N PRO A 83 31.06 -28.85 2.88
CA PRO A 83 32.51 -28.85 3.05
C PRO A 83 33.23 -29.27 1.77
N PHE A 84 34.55 -29.07 1.74
CA PHE A 84 35.40 -29.57 0.66
C PHE A 84 35.37 -31.10 0.60
N ALA A 85 35.14 -31.67 -0.58
CA ALA A 85 35.23 -33.12 -0.80
C ALA A 85 36.68 -33.63 -0.63
N ARG A 86 37.66 -32.82 -1.03
CA ARG A 86 39.09 -32.98 -0.74
C ARG A 86 39.66 -31.62 -0.40
N LYS A 87 40.12 -31.45 0.84
CA LYS A 87 40.62 -30.16 1.33
C LYS A 87 42.08 -29.96 0.91
N PRO A 88 42.45 -28.82 0.31
CA PRO A 88 43.85 -28.44 0.10
C PRO A 88 44.58 -28.20 1.44
N GLU A 89 45.86 -28.54 1.53
CA GLU A 89 46.65 -28.41 2.76
C GLU A 89 46.89 -26.95 3.16
N GLU A 90 47.11 -26.07 2.18
CA GLU A 90 47.46 -24.66 2.38
C GLU A 90 46.25 -23.74 2.63
N MET A 91 45.02 -24.25 2.55
CA MET A 91 43.80 -23.44 2.61
C MET A 91 42.98 -23.73 3.87
N ILE A 92 42.75 -22.70 4.68
CA ILE A 92 41.90 -22.77 5.87
C ILE A 92 40.57 -22.05 5.57
N PRO A 93 39.42 -22.74 5.64
CA PRO A 93 38.15 -22.11 5.36
C PRO A 93 37.86 -20.92 6.27
N GLY A 94 37.44 -19.81 5.67
CA GLY A 94 37.13 -18.56 6.38
C GLY A 94 38.31 -17.62 6.61
N ILE A 95 39.55 -18.04 6.33
CA ILE A 95 40.72 -17.15 6.35
C ILE A 95 41.07 -16.79 4.90
N PRO A 96 41.10 -15.49 4.54
CA PRO A 96 41.51 -15.08 3.20
C PRO A 96 42.99 -15.36 2.95
N MET A 97 43.31 -15.79 1.73
CA MET A 97 44.68 -15.96 1.24
C MET A 97 44.98 -14.88 0.22
N GLN A 98 46.17 -14.28 0.31
CA GLN A 98 46.63 -13.26 -0.64
C GLN A 98 47.54 -13.89 -1.68
N TYR A 99 47.27 -13.61 -2.95
CA TYR A 99 48.09 -14.08 -4.08
C TYR A 99 48.64 -12.88 -4.86
N ALA A 100 49.95 -12.90 -5.11
CA ALA A 100 50.60 -11.99 -6.05
C ALA A 100 50.32 -12.47 -7.48
N THR A 101 49.68 -11.63 -8.29
CA THR A 101 49.31 -11.93 -9.67
C THR A 101 49.44 -10.69 -10.55
N GLY A 102 49.18 -10.81 -11.85
CA GLY A 102 49.23 -9.70 -12.78
C GLY A 102 48.06 -9.71 -13.76
N MET A 103 47.54 -8.52 -14.08
CA MET A 103 46.51 -8.37 -15.10
C MET A 103 47.12 -7.75 -16.36
N PRO A 104 47.10 -8.46 -17.50
CA PRO A 104 47.50 -7.86 -18.77
C PRO A 104 46.46 -6.81 -19.17
N PHE A 105 46.90 -5.56 -19.28
CA PHE A 105 46.04 -4.45 -19.68
C PHE A 105 46.80 -3.51 -20.62
N ARG A 106 46.26 -3.29 -21.82
CA ARG A 106 46.86 -2.43 -22.86
C ARG A 106 48.32 -2.78 -23.21
N GLY A 107 48.62 -4.08 -23.31
CA GLY A 107 49.96 -4.56 -23.66
C GLY A 107 50.99 -4.48 -22.53
N VAL A 108 50.59 -4.08 -21.32
CA VAL A 108 51.44 -4.04 -20.13
C VAL A 108 50.85 -4.92 -19.03
N LEU A 109 51.70 -5.64 -18.29
CA LEU A 109 51.27 -6.40 -17.11
C LEU A 109 51.19 -5.48 -15.91
N ARG A 110 50.00 -5.32 -15.32
CA ARG A 110 49.83 -4.56 -14.08
C ARG A 110 49.94 -5.52 -12.88
N PRO A 111 50.85 -5.30 -11.92
CA PRO A 111 50.99 -6.17 -10.76
C PRO A 111 49.84 -5.93 -9.78
N LEU A 112 49.29 -7.00 -9.25
CA LEU A 112 48.11 -7.01 -8.39
C LEU A 112 48.32 -7.96 -7.21
N LEU A 113 47.74 -7.59 -6.08
CA LEU A 113 47.58 -8.46 -4.92
C LEU A 113 46.10 -8.81 -4.82
N VAL A 114 45.77 -10.10 -4.87
CA VAL A 114 44.38 -10.57 -4.88
C VAL A 114 44.08 -11.35 -3.61
N GLU A 115 43.04 -10.93 -2.91
CA GLU A 115 42.47 -11.64 -1.78
C GLU A 115 41.48 -12.70 -2.27
N SER A 116 41.69 -13.94 -1.86
CA SER A 116 40.89 -15.09 -2.23
C SER A 116 40.36 -15.80 -0.98
N HIS A 117 39.03 -15.95 -0.89
CA HIS A 117 38.39 -16.77 0.13
C HIS A 117 37.97 -18.09 -0.49
N ASP A 118 38.44 -19.21 0.06
CA ASP A 118 38.05 -20.54 -0.40
C ASP A 118 38.26 -20.78 -1.91
N GLY A 119 39.27 -20.11 -2.48
CA GLY A 119 39.60 -20.16 -3.92
C GLY A 119 38.84 -19.15 -4.79
N ARG A 120 37.91 -18.38 -4.20
CA ARG A 120 37.18 -17.32 -4.88
C ARG A 120 37.86 -15.96 -4.68
N PRO A 121 38.34 -15.28 -5.74
CA PRO A 121 38.86 -13.93 -5.63
C PRO A 121 37.72 -12.96 -5.26
N THR A 122 37.86 -12.24 -4.15
CA THR A 122 36.85 -11.29 -3.62
C THR A 122 37.29 -9.85 -3.79
N LYS A 123 38.58 -9.57 -3.66
CA LYS A 123 39.15 -8.22 -3.65
C LYS A 123 40.46 -8.19 -4.42
N ILE A 124 40.64 -7.12 -5.20
CA ILE A 124 41.84 -6.85 -5.96
C ILE A 124 42.44 -5.54 -5.45
N GLU A 125 43.73 -5.58 -5.14
CA GLU A 125 44.54 -4.44 -4.73
C GLU A 125 45.80 -4.35 -5.61
N GLY A 126 46.50 -3.21 -5.56
CA GLY A 126 47.78 -3.07 -6.25
C GLY A 126 48.88 -3.77 -5.45
N ASN A 127 49.80 -4.45 -6.13
CA ASN A 127 50.99 -4.97 -5.45
C ASN A 127 51.90 -3.80 -5.03
N PRO A 128 52.29 -3.66 -3.75
CA PRO A 128 53.16 -2.58 -3.30
C PRO A 128 54.64 -2.78 -3.68
N GLU A 129 55.03 -4.03 -3.98
CA GLU A 129 56.35 -4.42 -4.50
C GLU A 129 56.39 -4.41 -6.03
#